data_AF-A0A258Q6C9-F1
#
_entry.id   AF-A0A258Q6C9-F1
#
_cell.length_a   1.000
_cell.length_b   1.000
_cell.length_c   1.000
_cell.angle_alpha   90.00
_cell.angle_beta   90.00
_cell.angle_gamma   90.00
#
_symmetry.space_group_name_H-M   'P 1'
#
loop_
_entity.id
_entity.type
_entity.pdbx_description
1 polymer ?
#
loop_
_entity_poly.entity_id
_entity_poly.type
_entity_poly.pdbx_seq_one_letter_code
_entity_poly.pdbx_strand_id
1 'polypeptide(L)'
;VLRAGMGAHRLLDLYEGWSNQQVLSAVTAPLLAATADGQLGLFDMPKVLTQPVAWVMGSEGQGVSEDLMTQAKGVSIPIDPRVESLNVSTAAAICLFETVRVRRG
;
A
#
# COMPACT_ATOMS: atom_id res chain seq x y z
N VAL A 1 -4.82 -8.53 16.63
CA VAL A 1 -3.57 -8.19 17.35
C VAL A 1 -3.78 -6.89 18.13
N LEU A 2 -4.01 -6.95 19.45
CA LEU A 2 -4.35 -5.75 20.25
C LEU A 2 -3.14 -4.89 20.64
N ARG A 3 -2.02 -5.53 21.02
CA ARG A 3 -0.83 -4.83 21.52
C ARG A 3 0.00 -4.18 20.41
N ALA A 4 0.23 -4.86 19.29
CA ALA A 4 1.00 -4.28 18.18
C ALA A 4 0.28 -3.11 17.50
N GLY A 5 -1.05 -3.10 17.52
CA GLY A 5 -1.85 -2.01 16.96
C GLY A 5 -1.90 -0.76 17.85
N MET A 6 -1.39 -0.79 19.09
CA MET A 6 -1.32 0.36 20.00
C MET A 6 -2.63 1.16 20.13
N GLY A 7 -3.79 0.51 19.99
CA GLY A 7 -5.12 1.15 20.03
C GLY A 7 -5.65 1.71 18.70
N ALA A 8 -4.86 1.69 17.61
CA ALA A 8 -5.26 2.23 16.31
C ALA A 8 -6.52 1.58 15.72
N HIS A 9 -6.79 0.32 16.07
CA HIS A 9 -8.00 -0.42 15.67
C HIS A 9 -9.32 0.23 16.14
N ARG A 10 -9.29 1.17 17.09
CA ARG A 10 -10.46 1.95 17.51
C ARG A 10 -10.75 3.16 16.61
N LEU A 11 -9.78 3.54 15.78
CA LEU A 11 -9.83 4.71 14.91
C LEU A 11 -9.87 4.32 13.43
N LEU A 12 -9.97 3.03 13.14
CA LEU A 12 -9.98 2.48 11.79
C LEU A 12 -11.27 1.68 11.59
N ASP A 13 -11.90 1.87 10.43
CA ASP A 13 -12.91 0.97 9.94
C ASP A 13 -12.20 -0.27 9.36
N LEU A 14 -12.39 -1.42 10.02
CA LEU A 14 -11.78 -2.68 9.64
C LEU A 14 -12.81 -3.56 8.95
N TYR A 15 -12.51 -3.96 7.72
CA TYR A 15 -13.31 -4.87 6.91
C TYR A 15 -12.52 -6.17 6.71
N GLU A 16 -13.09 -7.30 7.14
CA GLU A 16 -12.45 -8.61 7.07
C GLU A 16 -13.30 -9.59 6.24
N GLY A 17 -12.65 -10.56 5.60
CA GLY A 17 -13.32 -11.60 4.81
C GLY A 17 -13.88 -11.15 3.46
N TRP A 18 -13.45 -9.99 2.96
CA TRP A 18 -13.85 -9.49 1.65
C TRP A 18 -13.07 -10.18 0.53
N SER A 19 -13.75 -10.50 -0.56
CA SER A 19 -13.09 -10.96 -1.79
C SER A 19 -12.45 -9.78 -2.54
N ASN A 20 -11.46 -10.08 -3.40
CA ASN A 20 -10.85 -9.08 -4.27
C ASN A 20 -11.90 -8.32 -5.10
N GLN A 21 -12.91 -9.03 -5.62
CA GLN A 21 -13.98 -8.41 -6.40
C GLN A 21 -14.82 -7.43 -5.56
N GLN A 22 -15.11 -7.76 -4.30
CA GLN A 22 -15.83 -6.85 -3.41
C GLN A 22 -15.02 -5.58 -3.14
N VAL A 23 -13.71 -5.71 -2.90
CA VAL A 23 -12.80 -4.57 -2.73
C VAL A 23 -12.78 -3.70 -3.98
N LEU A 24 -12.59 -4.30 -5.16
CA LEU A 24 -12.57 -3.59 -6.44
C LEU A 24 -13.89 -2.87 -6.76
N SER A 25 -15.02 -3.40 -6.28
CA SER A 25 -16.32 -2.76 -6.47
C SER A 25 -16.58 -1.58 -5.51
N ALA A 26 -16.01 -1.62 -4.30
CA ALA A 26 -16.28 -0.63 -3.27
C ALA A 26 -15.23 0.50 -3.22
N VAL A 27 -13.97 0.19 -3.55
CA VAL A 27 -12.88 1.17 -3.51
C VAL A 27 -12.80 1.90 -4.85
N THR A 28 -13.23 3.17 -4.84
CA THR A 28 -13.23 4.03 -6.03
C THR A 28 -11.95 4.85 -6.19
N ALA A 29 -11.12 4.91 -5.15
CA ALA A 29 -9.84 5.60 -5.20
C ALA A 29 -8.83 4.80 -6.05
N PRO A 30 -7.87 5.48 -6.73
CA PRO A 30 -6.80 4.80 -7.44
C PRO A 30 -6.02 3.83 -6.52
N LEU A 31 -5.83 2.60 -6.99
CA LEU A 31 -5.09 1.57 -6.28
C LEU A 31 -3.58 1.70 -6.56
N LEU A 32 -2.80 1.74 -5.49
CA LEU A 32 -1.34 1.76 -5.51
C LEU A 32 -0.83 0.51 -4.80
N ALA A 33 -0.20 -0.40 -5.53
CA ALA A 33 0.34 -1.64 -4.97
C ALA A 33 1.81 -1.45 -4.60
N ALA A 34 2.15 -1.65 -3.32
CA ALA A 34 3.54 -1.63 -2.89
C ALA A 34 4.23 -2.95 -3.28
N THR A 35 5.14 -2.89 -4.24
CA THR A 35 5.85 -4.07 -4.77
C THR A 35 7.29 -3.72 -5.15
N ALA A 36 8.22 -4.66 -4.96
CA ALA A 36 9.65 -4.45 -5.18
C ALA A 36 9.98 -4.13 -6.65
N ASP A 37 9.22 -4.70 -7.58
CA ASP A 37 9.32 -4.53 -9.04
C ASP A 37 8.43 -3.39 -9.59
N GLY A 38 7.90 -2.54 -8.71
CA GLY A 38 7.01 -1.44 -9.09
C GLY A 38 7.70 -0.44 -10.01
N GLN A 39 7.04 -0.11 -11.12
CA GLN A 39 7.58 0.82 -12.13
C GLN A 39 7.58 2.28 -11.68
N LEU A 40 6.74 2.63 -10.69
CA LEU A 40 6.68 3.97 -10.13
C LEU A 40 7.50 4.03 -8.84
N GLY A 41 8.46 4.94 -8.76
CA GLY A 41 9.16 5.21 -7.51
C GLY A 41 8.24 5.96 -6.55
N LEU A 42 8.14 5.49 -5.30
CA LEU A 42 7.29 6.10 -4.26
C LEU A 42 7.53 7.62 -4.11
N PHE A 43 8.80 8.05 -4.18
CA PHE A 43 9.18 9.45 -3.97
C PHE A 43 9.03 10.32 -5.22
N ASP A 44 8.76 9.72 -6.39
CA ASP A 44 8.69 10.41 -7.69
C ASP A 44 7.24 10.76 -8.09
N MET A 45 6.27 10.46 -7.23
CA MET A 45 4.84 10.60 -7.52
C MET A 45 4.07 11.56 -6.60
N PRO A 46 4.60 12.73 -6.22
CA PRO A 46 3.94 13.61 -5.26
C PRO A 46 2.55 14.06 -5.74
N LYS A 47 2.37 14.34 -7.04
CA LYS A 47 1.07 14.74 -7.61
C LYS A 47 -0.01 13.70 -7.38
N VAL A 48 0.32 12.41 -7.44
CA VAL A 48 -0.62 11.32 -7.20
C VAL A 48 -0.97 11.24 -5.70
N LEU A 49 0.04 11.36 -4.83
CA LEU A 49 -0.13 11.23 -3.38
C LEU A 49 -0.89 12.39 -2.73
N THR A 50 -0.99 13.56 -3.39
CA THR A 50 -1.87 14.65 -2.94
C THR A 50 -3.36 14.29 -3.01
N GLN A 51 -3.74 13.34 -3.86
CA GLN A 51 -5.13 12.91 -4.03
C GLN A 51 -5.46 11.71 -3.11
N PRO A 52 -6.75 11.42 -2.83
CA PRO A 52 -7.15 10.16 -2.20
C PRO A 52 -6.67 8.96 -3.03
N VAL A 53 -5.97 8.04 -2.37
CA VAL A 53 -5.42 6.81 -2.96
C VAL A 53 -5.65 5.66 -1.99
N ALA A 54 -5.74 4.45 -2.54
CA ALA A 54 -5.84 3.23 -1.76
C ALA A 54 -4.57 2.40 -1.92
N TRP A 55 -3.88 2.18 -0.81
CA TRP A 55 -2.67 1.38 -0.75
C TRP A 55 -3.02 -0.11 -0.68
N VAL A 56 -2.43 -0.89 -1.57
CA VAL A 56 -2.53 -2.35 -1.61
C VAL A 56 -1.19 -2.92 -1.16
N MET A 57 -1.24 -3.77 -0.13
CA MET A 57 -0.07 -4.41 0.45
C MET A 57 -0.16 -5.91 0.18
N GLY A 58 0.95 -6.50 -0.28
CA GLY A 58 1.04 -7.92 -0.58
C GLY A 58 1.18 -8.79 0.67
N SER A 59 0.89 -10.08 0.52
CA SER A 59 1.26 -11.08 1.50
C SER A 59 2.77 -11.35 1.46
N GLU A 60 3.35 -11.76 2.60
CA GLU A 60 4.75 -12.16 2.65
C GLU A 60 4.99 -13.35 1.70
N GLY A 61 5.94 -13.21 0.78
CA GLY A 61 6.29 -14.23 -0.21
C GLY A 61 5.52 -14.16 -1.53
N GLN A 62 4.18 -14.17 -1.50
CA GLN A 62 3.38 -14.18 -2.75
C GLN A 62 3.09 -12.78 -3.31
N GLY A 63 3.31 -11.72 -2.52
CA GLY A 63 3.04 -10.36 -2.96
C GLY A 63 1.54 -10.08 -3.09
N VAL A 64 1.19 -9.18 -4.02
CA VAL A 64 -0.19 -8.76 -4.31
C VAL A 64 -0.80 -9.71 -5.35
N SER A 65 -2.04 -10.13 -5.13
CA SER A 65 -2.76 -11.00 -6.08
C SER A 65 -2.88 -10.36 -7.47
N GLU A 66 -2.82 -11.19 -8.51
CA GLU A 66 -2.90 -10.75 -9.91
C GLU A 66 -4.14 -9.90 -10.19
N ASP A 67 -5.33 -10.30 -9.72
CA ASP A 67 -6.58 -9.55 -9.90
C ASP A 67 -6.48 -8.09 -9.44
N LEU A 68 -5.88 -7.86 -8.26
CA LEU A 68 -5.66 -6.52 -7.74
C LEU A 68 -4.56 -5.79 -8.51
N MET A 69 -3.49 -6.49 -8.91
CA MET A 69 -2.42 -5.90 -9.71
C MET A 69 -2.88 -5.45 -11.10
N THR A 70 -3.88 -6.09 -11.72
CA THR A 70 -4.44 -5.64 -13.00
C THR A 70 -5.10 -4.26 -12.94
N GLN A 71 -5.57 -3.86 -11.75
CA GLN A 71 -6.24 -2.58 -11.52
C GLN A 71 -5.34 -1.56 -10.79
N ALA A 72 -4.29 -2.04 -10.12
CA ALA A 72 -3.37 -1.23 -9.35
C ALA A 72 -2.16 -0.76 -10.16
N LYS A 73 -1.56 0.34 -9.72
CA LYS A 73 -0.25 0.77 -10.20
C LYS A 73 0.83 0.26 -9.24
N GLY A 74 1.81 -0.47 -9.75
CA GLY A 74 2.94 -0.94 -8.95
C GLY A 74 3.87 0.21 -8.55
N VAL A 75 4.11 0.35 -7.25
CA VAL A 75 4.96 1.36 -6.63
C VAL A 75 6.09 0.69 -5.87
N SER A 76 7.33 1.06 -6.15
CA SER A 76 8.52 0.56 -5.48
C SER A 76 9.08 1.56 -4.47
N ILE A 77 9.61 1.03 -3.38
CA ILE A 77 10.42 1.78 -2.41
C ILE A 77 11.88 1.54 -2.78
N PRO A 78 12.69 2.58 -3.00
CA PRO A 78 14.12 2.41 -3.26
C PRO A 78 14.81 1.65 -2.13
N ILE A 79 15.38 0.49 -2.44
CA ILE A 79 16.18 -0.34 -1.55
C ILE A 79 17.46 -0.80 -2.25
N ASP A 80 18.41 -1.33 -1.50
CA ASP A 80 19.62 -1.93 -2.07
C ASP A 80 19.23 -3.11 -2.99
N PRO A 81 19.73 -3.20 -4.24
CA PRO A 81 19.35 -4.25 -5.18
C PRO A 81 19.65 -5.69 -4.72
N ARG A 82 20.49 -5.85 -3.69
CA ARG A 82 20.81 -7.15 -3.10
C ARG A 82 19.75 -7.62 -2.09
N VAL A 83 18.78 -6.77 -1.76
CA VAL A 83 17.68 -7.07 -0.85
C VAL A 83 16.43 -7.37 -1.67
N GLU A 84 15.82 -8.53 -1.42
CA GLU A 84 14.65 -8.98 -2.19
C GLU A 84 13.41 -8.11 -1.94
N SER A 85 13.12 -7.78 -0.68
CA SER A 85 11.98 -6.96 -0.30
C SER A 85 12.10 -6.45 1.15
N LEU A 86 11.26 -5.47 1.48
CA LEU A 86 11.04 -5.04 2.86
C LEU A 86 9.94 -5.88 3.51
N ASN A 87 9.96 -5.97 4.84
CA ASN A 87 8.79 -6.46 5.58
C ASN A 87 7.54 -5.63 5.23
N VAL A 88 6.38 -6.30 5.10
CA VAL A 88 5.12 -5.65 4.68
C VAL A 88 4.72 -4.49 5.60
N SER A 89 4.94 -4.60 6.91
CA SER A 89 4.61 -3.52 7.86
C SER A 89 5.53 -2.31 7.67
N THR A 90 6.81 -2.54 7.34
CA THR A 90 7.77 -1.48 7.03
C THR A 90 7.42 -0.79 5.71
N ALA A 91 7.11 -1.55 4.67
CA ALA A 91 6.67 -1.00 3.39
C ALA A 91 5.40 -0.15 3.57
N ALA A 92 4.40 -0.66 4.29
CA ALA A 92 3.18 0.07 4.61
C ALA A 92 3.46 1.37 5.38
N ALA A 93 4.31 1.32 6.40
CA ALA A 93 4.68 2.51 7.18
C ALA A 93 5.33 3.58 6.29
N ILE A 94 6.26 3.21 5.41
CA ILE A 94 6.94 4.14 4.50
C ILE A 94 5.95 4.76 3.50
N CYS A 95 5.13 3.94 2.83
CA CYS A 95 4.10 4.40 1.88
C CYS A 95 3.09 5.36 2.51
N LEU A 96 2.58 5.03 3.71
CA LEU A 96 1.61 5.86 4.42
C LEU A 96 2.25 7.15 4.91
N PHE A 97 3.46 7.09 5.46
CA PHE A 97 4.14 8.29 5.98
C PHE A 97 4.54 9.24 4.85
N GLU A 98 4.97 8.72 3.71
CA GLU A 98 5.23 9.53 2.53
C GLU A 98 3.96 10.21 2.02
N THR A 99 2.83 9.48 1.99
CA THR A 99 1.53 10.05 1.63
C THR A 99 1.17 11.21 2.56
N VAL A 100 1.39 11.07 3.88
CA VAL A 100 1.17 12.14 4.86
C VAL A 100 2.14 13.30 4.64
N ARG A 101 3.42 13.03 4.38
CA ARG A 101 4.45 14.05 4.14
C ARG A 101 4.08 14.92 2.95
N VAL A 102 3.71 14.31 1.83
CA VAL A 102 3.31 15.01 0.60
C VAL A 102 2.02 15.82 0.79
N ARG A 103 1.07 15.35 1.61
CA ARG A 103 -0.18 16.08 1.87
C ARG A 103 -0.05 17.22 2.88
N ARG A 104 1.00 17.22 3.70
CA ARG A 104 1.27 18.27 4.69
C ARG A 104 2.15 19.39 4.16
N GLY A 105 2.98 19.11 3.14
CA GLY A 105 3.77 20.10 2.41
C GLY A 105 2.94 20.78 1.34
#